data_AF-A0A090QXC7-F1
#
_entry.id   AF-A0A090QXC7-F1
#
_cell.length_a   1.000
_cell.length_b   1.000
_cell.length_c   1.000
_cell.angle_alpha   90.00
_cell.angle_beta   90.00
_cell.angle_gamma   90.00
#
_symmetry.space_group_name_H-M   'P 1'
#
loop_
_entity.id
_entity.type
_entity.pdbx_description
1 polymer ?
#
loop_
_entity_poly.entity_id
_entity_poly.type
_entity_poly.pdbx_seq_one_letter_code
_entity_poly.pdbx_strand_id
1 'polypeptide(L)'
;MSLVIGLTGGIGSGKTTVANLFAAYGIDIIDADIVARQVVEPGSAGLRAIEEKFGPDILLTDGQLDRATLRAAIFSEPALKEWLNQLLHPMIREKMQADIMQSRSEYCLLVVPLMVENNLQTMTDRLLVVDVEEALQIARTQQRDQVDAEQVRNILASQATRQERLAAADDVICNNGNGMIYRNKSRHCISNTSRWQASINKSRTANSRLRKLSRNAVFATAPQDQNNKNNTVYYRNSNMTHAERLSRAFGDTWICK
;
A
#
# COMPACT_ATOMS: atom_id res chain seq x y z
N MET A 1 4.86 20.58 3.87
CA MET A 1 4.75 19.11 3.73
C MET A 1 3.53 18.82 2.87
N SER A 2 3.63 17.85 1.95
CA SER A 2 2.49 17.40 1.15
C SER A 2 1.47 16.73 2.07
N LEU A 3 0.18 16.84 1.75
CA LEU A 3 -0.87 16.10 2.45
C LEU A 3 -0.66 14.60 2.20
N VAL A 4 -0.64 13.79 3.26
CA VAL A 4 -0.43 12.34 3.19
C VAL A 4 -1.74 11.62 3.43
N ILE A 5 -2.21 10.86 2.44
CA ILE A 5 -3.39 10.02 2.58
C ILE A 5 -2.97 8.58 2.71
N GLY A 6 -3.30 7.95 3.84
CA GLY A 6 -3.11 6.52 4.03
C GLY A 6 -4.14 5.71 3.26
N LEU A 7 -3.70 4.69 2.52
CA LEU A 7 -4.57 3.69 1.91
C LEU A 7 -4.33 2.34 2.57
N THR A 8 -5.36 1.79 3.22
CA THR A 8 -5.32 0.45 3.79
C THR A 8 -6.59 -0.35 3.51
N GLY A 9 -6.65 -1.59 3.97
CA GLY A 9 -7.75 -2.52 3.73
C GLY A 9 -7.30 -3.97 3.86
N GLY A 10 -8.21 -4.87 4.17
CA GLY A 10 -7.88 -6.28 4.38
C GLY A 10 -7.36 -6.98 3.11
N ILE A 11 -6.92 -8.24 3.25
CA ILE A 11 -6.61 -9.09 2.10
C ILE A 11 -7.82 -9.19 1.15
N GLY A 12 -7.58 -9.26 -0.16
CA GLY A 12 -8.67 -9.36 -1.15
C GLY A 12 -9.54 -8.11 -1.32
N SER A 13 -9.26 -7.00 -0.63
CA SER A 13 -10.11 -5.80 -0.69
C SER A 13 -9.95 -4.97 -1.98
N GLY A 14 -8.89 -5.19 -2.75
CA GLY A 14 -8.62 -4.45 -3.99
C GLY A 14 -7.88 -3.13 -3.79
N LYS A 15 -7.05 -2.99 -2.73
CA LYS A 15 -6.18 -1.83 -2.50
C LYS A 15 -5.39 -1.40 -3.75
N THR A 16 -4.76 -2.35 -4.45
CA THR A 16 -4.01 -2.08 -5.68
C THR A 16 -4.89 -1.47 -6.77
N THR A 17 -6.14 -1.93 -6.91
CA THR A 17 -7.11 -1.33 -7.84
C THR A 17 -7.37 0.13 -7.48
N VAL A 18 -7.56 0.43 -6.19
CA VAL A 18 -7.78 1.81 -5.72
C VAL A 18 -6.53 2.66 -5.94
N ALA A 19 -5.34 2.17 -5.56
CA ALA A 19 -4.08 2.88 -5.76
C ALA A 19 -3.83 3.21 -7.24
N ASN A 20 -4.09 2.27 -8.15
CA ASN A 20 -3.95 2.48 -9.59
C ASN A 20 -4.91 3.54 -10.13
N LEU A 21 -6.14 3.61 -9.59
CA LEU A 21 -7.08 4.67 -9.96
C LEU A 21 -6.52 6.04 -9.58
N PHE A 22 -5.91 6.18 -8.40
CA PHE A 22 -5.28 7.43 -7.97
C PHE A 22 -4.06 7.79 -8.80
N ALA A 23 -3.22 6.81 -9.11
CA ALA A 23 -2.08 6.99 -10.00
C ALA A 23 -2.52 7.51 -11.38
N ALA A 24 -3.65 7.01 -11.92
CA ALA A 24 -4.21 7.49 -13.18
C ALA A 24 -4.68 8.96 -13.15
N TYR A 25 -4.89 9.53 -11.96
CA TYR A 25 -5.15 10.96 -11.76
C TYR A 25 -3.88 11.77 -11.43
N GLY A 26 -2.69 11.19 -11.61
CA GLY A 26 -1.41 11.88 -11.36
C GLY A 26 -1.06 12.04 -9.89
N ILE A 27 -1.58 11.17 -9.01
CA ILE A 27 -1.22 11.14 -7.59
C ILE A 27 -0.03 10.21 -7.39
N ASP A 28 1.00 10.70 -6.72
CA ASP A 28 2.16 9.90 -6.36
C ASP A 28 1.76 8.81 -5.35
N ILE A 29 2.15 7.58 -5.64
CA ILE A 29 1.88 6.41 -4.82
C ILE A 29 3.17 5.99 -4.13
N ILE A 30 3.13 5.90 -2.81
CA ILE A 30 4.23 5.43 -1.98
C ILE A 30 3.77 4.12 -1.35
N ASP A 31 4.23 2.99 -1.89
CA ASP A 31 3.81 1.67 -1.44
C ASP A 31 4.84 1.10 -0.46
N ALA A 32 4.42 0.83 0.77
CA ALA A 32 5.28 0.31 1.82
C ALA A 32 5.87 -1.07 1.47
N ASP A 33 5.16 -1.91 0.71
CA ASP A 33 5.70 -3.20 0.26
C ASP A 33 6.81 -2.99 -0.79
N ILE A 34 6.73 -1.93 -1.62
CA ILE A 34 7.80 -1.58 -2.56
C ILE A 34 9.00 -1.02 -1.79
N VAL A 35 8.76 -0.09 -0.85
CA VAL A 35 9.83 0.49 -0.03
C VAL A 35 10.56 -0.59 0.79
N ALA A 36 9.85 -1.56 1.35
CA ALA A 36 10.44 -2.69 2.05
C ALA A 36 11.37 -3.53 1.18
N ARG A 37 11.15 -3.58 -0.14
CA ARG A 37 12.06 -4.25 -1.08
C ARG A 37 13.27 -3.38 -1.41
N GLN A 38 13.07 -2.08 -1.60
CA GLN A 38 14.13 -1.12 -1.91
C GLN A 38 15.20 -1.01 -0.81
N VAL A 39 14.80 -1.10 0.46
CA VAL A 39 15.76 -1.02 1.57
C VAL A 39 16.73 -2.21 1.64
N VAL A 40 16.49 -3.28 0.87
CA VAL A 40 17.33 -4.47 0.76
C VAL A 40 17.74 -4.77 -0.70
N GLU A 41 17.67 -3.78 -1.59
CA GLU A 41 18.21 -3.90 -2.95
C GLU A 41 19.75 -3.95 -2.95
N PRO A 42 20.37 -4.50 -4.02
CA PRO A 42 21.83 -4.50 -4.16
C PRO A 42 22.45 -3.13 -3.91
N GLY A 43 23.46 -3.08 -3.03
CA GLY A 43 24.13 -1.84 -2.63
C GLY A 43 23.48 -1.08 -1.47
N SER A 44 22.31 -1.52 -0.98
CA SER A 44 21.68 -0.89 0.18
C SER A 44 22.40 -1.24 1.49
N ALA A 45 22.25 -0.38 2.50
CA ALA A 45 22.76 -0.68 3.84
C ALA A 45 22.04 -1.87 4.50
N GLY A 46 20.76 -2.08 4.18
CA GLY A 46 19.97 -3.18 4.73
C GLY A 46 20.44 -4.53 4.20
N LEU A 47 20.77 -4.62 2.91
CA LEU A 47 21.29 -5.86 2.32
C LEU A 47 22.65 -6.23 2.91
N ARG A 48 23.56 -5.25 3.05
CA ARG A 48 24.87 -5.48 3.66
C ARG A 48 24.76 -5.99 5.10
N ALA A 49 23.90 -5.39 5.91
CA ALA A 49 23.70 -5.84 7.29
C ALA A 49 23.11 -7.26 7.38
N ILE A 50 22.26 -7.64 6.41
CA ILE A 50 21.74 -9.02 6.32
C ILE A 50 22.86 -9.98 5.90
N GLU A 51 23.64 -9.64 4.87
CA GLU A 51 24.79 -10.43 4.42
C GLU A 51 25.81 -10.63 5.55
N GLU A 52 26.13 -9.59 6.31
CA GLU A 52 27.05 -9.66 7.47
C GLU A 52 26.56 -10.64 8.55
N LYS A 53 25.25 -10.75 8.76
CA LYS A 53 24.69 -11.65 9.79
C LYS A 53 24.50 -13.09 9.31
N PHE A 54 24.02 -13.26 8.07
CA PHE A 54 23.64 -14.57 7.53
C PHE A 54 24.74 -15.23 6.69
N GLY A 55 25.77 -14.47 6.32
CA GLY A 55 26.81 -14.89 5.40
C GLY A 55 26.43 -14.67 3.93
N PRO A 56 27.38 -14.90 3.01
CA PRO A 56 27.20 -14.63 1.57
C PRO A 56 26.15 -15.53 0.91
N ASP A 57 25.86 -16.70 1.49
CA ASP A 57 24.88 -17.66 0.97
C ASP A 57 23.43 -17.15 1.04
N ILE A 58 23.20 -16.03 1.73
CA ILE A 58 21.88 -15.35 1.75
C ILE A 58 21.60 -14.57 0.44
N LEU A 59 22.60 -14.45 -0.44
CA LEU A 59 22.48 -13.76 -1.72
C LEU A 59 22.34 -14.74 -2.87
N LEU A 60 21.53 -14.36 -3.85
CA LEU A 60 21.47 -14.99 -5.15
C LEU A 60 22.74 -14.66 -5.96
N THR A 61 22.96 -15.40 -7.04
CA THR A 61 24.13 -15.22 -7.91
C THR A 61 24.24 -13.84 -8.58
N ASP A 62 23.12 -13.11 -8.66
CA ASP A 62 23.06 -11.74 -9.19
C ASP A 62 23.23 -10.66 -8.10
N GLY A 63 23.52 -11.06 -6.86
CA GLY A 63 23.69 -10.18 -5.70
C GLY A 63 22.39 -9.71 -5.07
N GLN A 64 21.22 -10.20 -5.53
CA GLN A 64 19.96 -9.92 -4.85
C GLN A 64 19.79 -10.79 -3.61
N LEU A 65 18.97 -10.32 -2.67
CA LEU A 65 18.60 -11.10 -1.49
C LEU A 65 17.83 -12.37 -1.87
N ASP A 66 18.28 -13.54 -1.41
CA ASP A 66 17.48 -14.75 -1.42
C ASP A 66 16.40 -14.68 -0.34
N ARG A 67 15.24 -14.15 -0.74
CA ARG A 67 14.08 -14.00 0.14
C ARG A 67 13.51 -15.33 0.60
N ALA A 68 13.68 -16.41 -0.16
CA ALA A 68 13.17 -17.71 0.24
C ALA A 68 13.99 -18.26 1.40
N THR A 69 15.32 -18.20 1.27
CA THR A 69 16.26 -18.61 2.33
C THR A 69 16.12 -17.74 3.57
N LEU A 70 16.08 -16.41 3.43
CA LEU A 70 15.87 -15.51 4.56
C LEU A 70 14.55 -15.82 5.29
N ARG A 71 13.47 -16.03 4.53
CA ARG A 71 12.15 -16.34 5.09
C ARG A 71 12.16 -17.66 5.87
N ALA A 72 12.80 -18.69 5.33
CA ALA A 72 12.94 -19.97 6.02
C ALA A 72 13.68 -19.80 7.35
N ALA A 73 14.78 -19.04 7.37
CA ALA A 73 15.58 -18.80 8.56
C ALA A 73 14.81 -18.04 9.67
N ILE A 74 14.13 -16.93 9.33
CA ILE A 74 13.35 -16.18 10.33
C ILE A 74 12.10 -16.93 10.80
N PHE A 75 11.63 -17.91 10.02
CA PHE A 75 10.52 -18.75 10.42
C PHE A 75 10.96 -19.83 11.42
N SER A 76 12.14 -20.41 11.22
CA SER A 76 12.71 -21.38 12.16
C SER A 76 13.18 -20.75 13.48
N GLU A 77 13.59 -19.47 13.45
CA GLU A 77 14.18 -18.81 14.62
C GLU A 77 13.53 -17.44 14.90
N PRO A 78 12.64 -17.35 15.92
CA PRO A 78 11.95 -16.10 16.26
C PRO A 78 12.90 -14.94 16.59
N ALA A 79 14.06 -15.21 17.18
CA ALA A 79 15.06 -14.18 17.49
C ALA A 79 15.62 -13.51 16.22
N LEU A 80 15.74 -14.25 15.10
CA LEU A 80 16.15 -13.68 13.82
C LEU A 80 15.06 -12.79 13.22
N LYS A 81 13.78 -13.17 13.36
CA LYS A 81 12.65 -12.32 12.96
C LYS A 81 12.67 -10.99 13.71
N GLU A 82 12.86 -11.02 15.02
CA GLU A 82 12.94 -9.80 15.84
C GLU A 82 14.11 -8.91 15.44
N TRP A 83 15.30 -9.50 15.27
CA TRP A 83 16.47 -8.76 14.81
C TRP A 83 16.24 -8.11 13.43
N LEU A 84 15.67 -8.86 12.48
CA LEU A 84 15.42 -8.36 11.12
C LEU A 84 14.42 -7.20 11.14
N ASN A 85 13.37 -7.31 11.97
CA ASN A 85 12.40 -6.25 12.16
C ASN A 85 13.04 -4.99 12.78
N GLN A 86 13.89 -5.15 13.80
CA GLN A 86 14.62 -4.04 14.43
C GLN A 86 15.55 -3.33 13.46
N LEU A 87 16.22 -4.07 12.57
CA LEU A 87 17.07 -3.51 11.53
C LEU A 87 16.24 -2.72 10.50
N LEU A 88 15.17 -3.33 9.97
CA LEU A 88 14.54 -2.82 8.75
C LEU A 88 13.39 -1.84 9.01
N HIS A 89 12.68 -1.92 10.14
CA HIS A 89 11.58 -0.98 10.42
C HIS A 89 12.01 0.49 10.42
N PRO A 90 13.14 0.90 11.06
CA PRO A 90 13.61 2.29 10.98
C PRO A 90 13.95 2.69 9.54
N MET A 91 14.65 1.84 8.79
CA MET A 91 15.06 2.11 7.41
C MET A 91 13.86 2.31 6.48
N ILE A 92 12.84 1.45 6.61
CA ILE A 92 11.60 1.54 5.83
C ILE A 92 10.88 2.85 6.17
N ARG A 93 10.79 3.20 7.45
CA ARG A 93 10.16 4.45 7.89
C ARG A 93 10.87 5.69 7.34
N GLU A 94 12.19 5.73 7.43
CA GLU A 94 13.00 6.84 6.90
C GLU A 94 12.85 6.96 5.39
N LYS A 95 12.89 5.84 4.65
CA LYS A 95 12.70 5.84 3.20
C LYS A 95 11.29 6.30 2.81
N MET A 96 10.25 5.82 3.49
CA MET A 96 8.87 6.30 3.27
C MET A 96 8.76 7.80 3.51
N GLN A 97 9.36 8.33 4.59
CA GLN A 97 9.36 9.76 4.87
C GLN A 97 10.10 10.56 3.78
N ALA A 98 11.25 10.06 3.31
CA ALA A 98 11.98 10.68 2.21
C ALA A 98 11.13 10.71 0.92
N ASP A 99 10.46 9.61 0.58
CA ASP A 99 9.59 9.52 -0.60
C ASP A 99 8.38 10.44 -0.49
N ILE A 100 7.79 10.56 0.72
CA ILE A 100 6.70 11.51 1.00
C ILE A 100 7.16 12.95 0.76
N MET A 101 8.38 13.29 1.20
CA MET A 101 8.94 14.64 1.01
C MET A 101 9.28 14.94 -0.46
N GLN A 102 9.56 13.91 -1.27
CA GLN A 102 9.89 14.05 -2.69
C GLN A 102 8.65 14.08 -3.61
N SER A 103 7.47 13.74 -3.07
CA SER A 103 6.22 13.78 -3.83
C SER A 103 5.94 15.17 -4.41
N ARG A 104 5.53 15.19 -5.67
CA ARG A 104 5.24 16.38 -6.47
C ARG A 104 3.75 16.57 -6.74
N SER A 105 2.93 15.53 -6.54
CA SER A 105 1.48 15.61 -6.69
C SER A 105 0.83 16.47 -5.59
N GLU A 106 -0.45 16.83 -5.77
CA GLU A 106 -1.16 17.72 -4.82
C GLU A 106 -1.22 17.15 -3.40
N TYR A 107 -1.23 15.82 -3.29
CA TYR A 107 -1.11 15.00 -2.09
C TYR A 107 -0.44 13.68 -2.51
N CYS A 108 0.09 12.90 -1.58
CA CYS A 108 0.58 11.54 -1.86
C CYS A 108 -0.33 10.49 -1.23
N LEU A 109 -0.33 9.29 -1.83
CA LEU A 109 -1.05 8.13 -1.32
C LEU A 109 -0.06 7.13 -0.74
N LEU A 110 -0.06 7.00 0.58
CA LEU A 110 0.76 6.04 1.32
C LEU A 110 0.01 4.71 1.46
N VAL A 111 0.37 3.72 0.66
CA VAL A 111 -0.28 2.40 0.61
C VAL A 111 0.38 1.44 1.58
N VAL A 112 -0.38 0.97 2.58
CA VAL A 112 0.15 0.22 3.73
C VAL A 112 -0.84 -0.90 4.09
N PRO A 113 -0.54 -2.18 3.78
CA PRO A 113 -1.47 -3.28 4.02
C PRO A 113 -1.85 -3.49 5.48
N LEU A 114 -0.90 -3.32 6.41
CA LEU A 114 -1.06 -3.53 7.85
C LEU A 114 -0.97 -2.20 8.61
N MET A 115 -1.70 -1.18 8.14
CA MET A 115 -1.57 0.18 8.68
C MET A 115 -2.07 0.27 10.12
N VAL A 116 -3.23 -0.31 10.40
CA VAL A 116 -3.91 -0.19 11.70
C VAL A 116 -3.19 -1.05 12.74
N GLU A 117 -2.77 -2.25 12.33
CA GLU A 117 -2.04 -3.22 13.13
C GLU A 117 -0.71 -2.66 13.65
N ASN A 118 -0.01 -1.87 12.82
CA ASN A 118 1.28 -1.30 13.16
C ASN A 118 1.22 0.18 13.60
N ASN A 119 0.02 0.71 13.86
CA ASN A 119 -0.20 2.11 14.25
C ASN A 119 0.44 3.14 13.28
N LEU A 120 0.54 2.79 11.99
CA LEU A 120 1.19 3.61 10.96
C LEU A 120 0.28 4.74 10.45
N GLN A 121 -0.97 4.80 10.89
CA GLN A 121 -1.85 5.95 10.63
C GLN A 121 -1.27 7.27 11.15
N THR A 122 -0.36 7.21 12.13
CA THR A 122 0.39 8.38 12.63
C THR A 122 1.28 9.04 11.57
N MET A 123 1.58 8.37 10.47
CA MET A 123 2.31 8.91 9.32
C MET A 123 1.40 9.58 8.28
N THR A 124 0.08 9.63 8.53
CA THR A 124 -0.92 10.08 7.57
C THR A 124 -1.76 11.20 8.14
N ASP A 125 -2.17 12.14 7.30
CA ASP A 125 -3.09 13.21 7.69
C ASP A 125 -4.55 12.73 7.63
N ARG A 126 -4.85 11.77 6.74
CA ARG A 126 -6.17 11.14 6.60
C ARG A 126 -6.05 9.67 6.22
N LEU A 127 -6.91 8.83 6.77
CA LEU A 127 -6.96 7.39 6.50
C LEU A 127 -8.14 7.01 5.61
N LEU A 128 -7.83 6.48 4.44
CA LEU A 128 -8.76 5.87 3.48
C LEU A 128 -8.72 4.33 3.59
N VAL A 129 -9.85 3.74 3.97
CA VAL A 129 -10.01 2.28 4.05
C VAL A 129 -10.76 1.76 2.84
N VAL A 130 -10.17 0.78 2.15
CA VAL A 130 -10.86 -0.03 1.14
C VAL A 130 -11.57 -1.18 1.86
N ASP A 131 -12.87 -1.05 2.00
CA ASP A 131 -13.75 -2.00 2.67
C ASP A 131 -14.37 -2.97 1.68
N VAL A 132 -14.37 -4.25 2.04
CA VAL A 132 -14.99 -5.33 1.28
C VAL A 132 -15.62 -6.32 2.26
N GLU A 133 -16.78 -6.87 1.90
CA GLU A 133 -17.40 -7.97 2.64
C GLU A 133 -16.47 -9.19 2.72
N GLU A 134 -16.38 -9.79 3.91
CA GLU A 134 -15.45 -10.88 4.20
C GLU A 134 -15.60 -12.08 3.25
N ALA A 135 -16.84 -12.45 2.92
CA ALA A 135 -17.12 -13.51 1.96
C ALA A 135 -16.48 -13.24 0.58
N LEU A 136 -16.47 -11.98 0.14
CA LEU A 136 -15.85 -11.57 -1.12
C LEU A 136 -14.32 -11.48 -1.00
N GLN A 137 -13.79 -11.09 0.17
CA GLN A 137 -12.35 -11.15 0.44
C GLN A 137 -11.84 -12.58 0.32
N ILE A 138 -12.57 -13.54 0.91
CA ILE A 138 -12.26 -14.97 0.82
C ILE A 138 -12.28 -15.41 -0.66
N ALA A 139 -13.40 -15.22 -1.35
CA ALA A 139 -13.55 -15.64 -2.75
C ALA A 139 -12.46 -15.07 -3.68
N ARG A 140 -12.18 -13.76 -3.58
CA ARG A 140 -11.14 -13.11 -4.40
C ARG A 140 -9.75 -13.63 -4.10
N THR A 141 -9.45 -13.88 -2.83
CA THR A 141 -8.15 -14.38 -2.41
C THR A 141 -7.96 -15.82 -2.90
N GLN A 142 -8.95 -16.69 -2.70
CA GLN A 142 -8.90 -18.06 -3.23
C GLN A 142 -8.68 -18.09 -4.74
N GLN A 143 -9.39 -17.25 -5.51
CA GLN A 143 -9.26 -17.22 -6.96
C GLN A 143 -7.87 -16.73 -7.41
N ARG A 144 -7.38 -15.63 -6.82
CA ARG A 144 -6.07 -15.06 -7.16
C ARG A 144 -4.93 -15.99 -6.78
N ASP A 145 -5.03 -16.55 -5.58
CA ASP A 145 -3.92 -17.19 -4.90
C ASP A 145 -3.98 -18.70 -4.94
N GLN A 146 -5.10 -19.29 -5.39
CA GLN A 146 -5.32 -20.72 -5.48
C GLN A 146 -5.03 -21.41 -4.13
N VAL A 147 -5.64 -20.88 -3.08
CA VAL A 147 -5.57 -21.37 -1.71
C VAL A 147 -6.96 -21.77 -1.23
N ASP A 148 -7.03 -22.61 -0.20
CA ASP A 148 -8.31 -22.97 0.41
C ASP A 148 -8.89 -21.82 1.25
N ALA A 149 -10.18 -21.92 1.59
CA ALA A 149 -10.87 -20.88 2.34
C ALA A 149 -10.40 -20.78 3.80
N GLU A 150 -9.93 -21.88 4.39
CA GLU A 150 -9.47 -21.92 5.78
C GLU A 150 -8.17 -21.13 5.94
N GLN A 151 -7.23 -21.32 5.02
CA GLN A 151 -6.01 -20.56 4.91
C GLN A 151 -6.31 -19.07 4.77
N VAL A 152 -7.32 -18.67 3.97
CA VAL A 152 -7.70 -17.25 3.87
C VAL A 152 -8.28 -16.71 5.17
N ARG A 153 -9.10 -17.51 5.89
CA ARG A 153 -9.63 -17.12 7.20
C ARG A 153 -8.52 -16.93 8.24
N ASN A 154 -7.51 -17.80 8.24
CA ASN A 154 -6.35 -17.67 9.11
C ASN A 154 -5.59 -16.36 8.85
N ILE A 155 -5.48 -15.94 7.59
CA ILE A 155 -4.87 -14.65 7.22
C ILE A 155 -5.74 -13.48 7.69
N LEU A 156 -7.06 -13.57 7.55
CA LEU A 156 -7.98 -12.54 8.01
C LEU A 156 -7.92 -12.39 9.53
N ALA A 157 -7.80 -13.50 10.26
CA ALA A 157 -7.68 -13.52 11.71
C ALA A 157 -6.37 -12.91 12.24
N SER A 158 -5.32 -12.89 11.42
CA SER A 158 -4.04 -12.23 11.77
C SER A 158 -4.01 -10.74 11.44
N GLN A 159 -5.07 -10.19 10.83
CA GLN A 159 -5.20 -8.77 10.51
C GLN A 159 -6.12 -8.08 11.53
N ALA A 160 -6.07 -6.75 11.59
CA ALA A 160 -7.09 -5.98 12.28
C ALA A 160 -8.47 -6.41 11.77
N THR A 161 -9.46 -6.43 12.65
CA THR A 161 -10.82 -6.73 12.26
C THR A 161 -11.35 -5.68 11.28
N ARG A 162 -12.38 -6.04 10.51
CA ARG A 162 -13.08 -5.07 9.65
C ARG A 162 -13.59 -3.88 10.48
N GLN A 163 -14.10 -4.13 11.68
CA GLN A 163 -14.62 -3.10 12.57
C GLN A 163 -13.53 -2.14 13.03
N GLU A 164 -12.35 -2.63 13.44
CA GLU A 164 -11.22 -1.79 13.85
C GLU A 164 -10.71 -0.93 12.70
N ARG A 165 -10.56 -1.51 11.49
CA ARG A 165 -10.20 -0.73 10.30
C ARG A 165 -11.21 0.36 10.01
N LEU A 166 -12.50 0.00 10.00
CA LEU A 166 -13.56 0.97 9.79
C LEU A 166 -13.57 2.01 10.89
N ALA A 167 -13.30 1.70 12.16
CA ALA A 167 -13.24 2.65 13.25
C ALA A 167 -12.09 3.65 13.09
N ALA A 168 -10.93 3.21 12.61
CA ALA A 168 -9.77 4.08 12.35
C ALA A 168 -9.92 4.98 11.11
N ALA A 169 -10.79 4.63 10.15
CA ALA A 169 -10.92 5.33 8.87
C ALA A 169 -11.50 6.75 9.01
N ASP A 170 -10.99 7.72 8.25
CA ASP A 170 -11.68 8.98 7.95
C ASP A 170 -12.66 8.81 6.77
N ASP A 171 -12.22 8.01 5.80
CA ASP A 171 -12.86 7.80 4.51
C ASP A 171 -12.92 6.31 4.20
N VAL A 172 -14.01 5.86 3.57
CA VAL A 172 -14.20 4.46 3.21
C VAL A 172 -14.57 4.33 1.74
N ILE A 173 -13.91 3.43 1.03
CA ILE A 173 -14.31 2.98 -0.30
C ILE A 173 -14.79 1.54 -0.19
N CYS A 174 -16.08 1.32 -0.45
CA CYS A 174 -16.66 -0.01 -0.54
C CYS A 174 -16.40 -0.60 -1.94
N ASN A 175 -15.78 -1.78 -2.00
CA ASN A 175 -15.43 -2.48 -3.23
C ASN A 175 -16.11 -3.86 -3.33
N ASN A 176 -17.42 -3.90 -3.08
CA ASN A 176 -18.23 -5.13 -2.98
C ASN A 176 -18.74 -5.69 -4.33
N GLY A 177 -18.46 -5.07 -5.47
CA GLY A 177 -19.04 -5.54 -6.74
C GLY A 177 -19.26 -4.41 -7.74
N ASN A 178 -20.47 -4.32 -8.33
CA ASN A 178 -20.97 -3.45 -9.43
C ASN A 178 -20.61 -1.94 -9.35
N GLY A 179 -19.35 -1.61 -9.17
CA GLY A 179 -18.83 -0.26 -8.93
C GLY A 179 -18.23 -0.08 -7.53
N MET A 180 -17.31 0.87 -7.43
CA MET A 180 -16.74 1.32 -6.16
C MET A 180 -17.60 2.45 -5.59
N ILE A 181 -18.06 2.29 -4.35
CA ILE A 181 -18.89 3.28 -3.66
C ILE A 181 -18.04 3.96 -2.60
N TYR A 182 -18.00 5.30 -2.61
CA TYR A 182 -17.29 6.06 -1.61
C TYR A 182 -18.23 6.54 -0.49
N ARG A 183 -17.72 6.54 0.75
CA ARG A 183 -18.42 6.99 1.95
C ARG A 183 -17.45 7.82 2.80
N ASN A 184 -17.82 9.06 3.07
CA ASN A 184 -17.12 9.88 4.06
C ASN A 184 -17.75 9.61 5.43
N LYS A 185 -16.99 9.45 6.51
CA LYS A 185 -17.61 9.33 7.84
C LYS A 185 -18.25 10.63 8.33
N SER A 186 -17.73 11.78 7.90
CA SER A 186 -18.16 13.10 8.32
C SER A 186 -19.34 13.64 7.50
N ARG A 187 -19.64 13.08 6.32
CA ARG A 187 -20.73 13.53 5.41
C ARG A 187 -21.30 12.37 4.57
N HIS A 188 -22.60 12.44 4.26
CA HIS A 188 -23.40 11.48 3.48
C HIS A 188 -22.66 10.76 2.34
N CYS A 189 -23.01 9.47 2.12
CA CYS A 189 -22.52 8.59 1.05
C CYS A 189 -22.43 9.29 -0.32
N ILE A 190 -21.31 9.13 -1.04
CA ILE A 190 -21.13 9.67 -2.39
C ILE A 190 -20.55 8.57 -3.28
N SER A 191 -21.31 8.12 -4.29
CA SER A 191 -20.76 7.27 -5.35
C SER A 191 -19.74 8.06 -6.19
N ASN A 192 -18.60 7.43 -6.53
CA ASN A 192 -17.54 7.89 -7.45
C ASN A 192 -16.26 8.53 -6.82
N THR A 193 -15.09 7.98 -7.16
CA THR A 193 -13.73 8.35 -6.70
C THR A 193 -13.31 9.76 -7.11
N SER A 194 -13.74 10.24 -8.28
CA SER A 194 -13.45 11.61 -8.74
C SER A 194 -14.15 12.69 -7.90
N ARG A 195 -15.31 12.38 -7.28
CA ARG A 195 -15.95 13.29 -6.31
C ARG A 195 -15.25 13.28 -4.95
N TRP A 196 -14.57 12.19 -4.60
CA TRP A 196 -13.74 12.14 -3.39
C TRP A 196 -12.48 13.00 -3.53
N GLN A 197 -11.78 12.94 -4.66
CA GLN A 197 -10.68 13.86 -4.95
C GLN A 197 -11.15 15.32 -4.87
N ALA A 198 -12.32 15.61 -5.45
CA ALA A 198 -12.94 16.93 -5.33
C ALA A 198 -13.29 17.29 -3.87
N SER A 199 -13.64 16.32 -3.02
CA SER A 199 -13.90 16.53 -1.59
C SER A 199 -12.64 16.88 -0.82
N ILE A 200 -11.50 16.23 -1.13
CA ILE A 200 -10.20 16.60 -0.55
C ILE A 200 -9.79 18.00 -0.97
N ASN A 201 -9.93 18.31 -2.26
CA ASN A 201 -9.62 19.63 -2.78
C ASN A 201 -10.53 20.70 -2.16
N LYS A 202 -11.81 20.37 -1.88
CA LYS A 202 -12.72 21.25 -1.14
C LYS A 202 -12.35 21.45 0.32
N SER A 203 -12.02 20.39 1.07
CA SER A 203 -11.56 20.50 2.46
C SER A 203 -10.28 21.33 2.57
N ARG A 204 -9.40 21.22 1.58
CA ARG A 204 -8.22 22.07 1.45
C ARG A 204 -8.60 23.53 1.16
N THR A 205 -9.56 23.82 0.28
CA THR A 205 -10.05 25.21 0.08
C THR A 205 -10.76 25.80 1.30
N ALA A 206 -11.42 24.96 2.11
CA ALA A 206 -12.03 25.40 3.37
C ALA A 206 -10.98 25.76 4.42
N ASN A 207 -9.88 25.00 4.50
CA ASN A 207 -8.71 25.35 5.31
C ASN A 207 -7.84 26.47 4.71
N SER A 208 -7.93 26.71 3.39
CA SER A 208 -7.22 27.81 2.72
C SER A 208 -7.98 29.14 2.74
N ARG A 209 -9.20 29.20 3.32
CA ARG A 209 -9.98 30.44 3.48
C ARG A 209 -9.35 31.48 4.41
N LEU A 210 -8.18 31.19 5.00
CA LEU A 210 -7.29 32.18 5.63
C LEU A 210 -6.31 32.88 4.66
N ARG A 211 -6.31 32.58 3.35
CA ARG A 211 -5.48 33.30 2.36
C ARG A 211 -6.25 33.60 1.06
N LYS A 212 -6.94 34.74 1.08
CA LYS A 212 -7.18 35.72 -0.02
C LYS A 212 -7.47 35.19 -1.44
N LEU A 213 -8.71 35.43 -1.87
CA LEU A 213 -9.08 36.09 -3.13
C LEU A 213 -8.08 36.06 -4.31
N SER A 214 -8.41 35.29 -5.35
CA SER A 214 -8.32 35.61 -6.80
C SER A 214 -8.16 34.32 -7.61
N ARG A 215 -8.60 34.14 -8.85
CA ARG A 215 -9.55 34.77 -9.77
C ARG A 215 -9.68 33.74 -10.92
N ASN A 216 -10.90 33.50 -11.37
CA ASN A 216 -11.33 33.03 -12.70
C ASN A 216 -10.48 32.02 -13.49
N ALA A 217 -11.03 30.84 -13.75
CA ALA A 217 -10.92 30.21 -15.08
C ALA A 217 -12.08 29.23 -15.32
N VAL A 218 -12.75 29.43 -16.44
CA VAL A 218 -13.79 28.61 -17.05
C VAL A 218 -13.14 27.35 -17.63
N PHE A 219 -13.67 26.15 -17.38
CA PHE A 219 -13.21 24.93 -18.06
C PHE A 219 -14.07 24.65 -19.31
N ALA A 220 -13.45 24.92 -20.46
CA ALA A 220 -13.85 24.39 -21.75
C ALA A 220 -13.46 22.91 -21.87
N THR A 221 -14.23 22.18 -22.68
CA THR A 221 -14.09 20.77 -23.04
C THR A 221 -12.70 20.44 -23.60
N ALA A 222 -12.08 19.36 -23.11
CA ALA A 222 -10.83 18.83 -23.65
C ALA A 222 -11.08 17.99 -24.91
N PRO A 223 -10.35 18.22 -26.03
CA PRO A 223 -10.31 17.32 -27.16
C PRO A 223 -9.27 16.20 -26.95
N GLN A 224 -9.49 15.08 -27.64
CA GLN A 224 -8.48 14.04 -27.81
C GLN A 224 -7.37 14.50 -28.75
N ASP A 225 -6.11 14.24 -28.40
CA ASP A 225 -5.17 13.63 -29.34
C ASP A 225 -3.92 13.05 -28.67
N GLN A 226 -3.30 12.17 -29.43
CA GLN A 226 -2.22 11.22 -29.20
C GLN A 226 -0.83 11.87 -29.02
N ASN A 227 0.12 11.01 -28.64
CA ASN A 227 1.57 11.21 -28.53
C ASN A 227 2.10 11.98 -27.31
N ASN A 228 2.49 11.22 -26.28
CA ASN A 228 3.79 11.45 -25.67
C ASN A 228 4.43 10.13 -25.18
N LYS A 229 5.57 9.79 -25.79
CA LYS A 229 6.46 8.70 -25.39
C LYS A 229 7.38 9.23 -24.29
N ASN A 230 7.27 8.63 -23.10
CA ASN A 230 8.31 8.41 -22.08
C ASN A 230 7.66 8.43 -20.68
N ASN A 231 7.17 7.27 -20.24
CA ASN A 231 7.01 6.95 -18.83
C ASN A 231 7.36 5.48 -18.59
N THR A 232 8.59 5.27 -18.14
CA THR A 232 9.14 4.10 -17.42
C THR A 232 8.17 3.68 -16.28
N VAL A 233 7.80 2.43 -15.98
CA VAL A 233 8.13 1.07 -16.48
C VAL A 233 6.94 0.11 -16.24
N TYR A 234 6.96 -0.95 -17.04
CA TYR A 234 6.00 -1.99 -17.40
C TYR A 234 5.47 -2.94 -16.30
N TYR A 235 4.22 -3.41 -16.48
CA TYR A 235 3.79 -4.76 -16.04
C TYR A 235 3.77 -5.71 -17.25
N ARG A 236 4.75 -6.63 -17.31
CA ARG A 236 4.84 -7.87 -18.11
C ARG A 236 5.98 -8.68 -17.45
N ASN A 237 5.99 -9.99 -17.22
CA ASN A 237 5.15 -11.10 -17.67
C ASN A 237 5.42 -12.32 -16.74
N SER A 238 4.42 -13.21 -16.60
CA SER A 238 4.49 -14.70 -16.51
C SER A 238 5.43 -15.49 -15.56
N ASN A 239 4.80 -16.49 -14.90
CA ASN A 239 5.30 -17.78 -14.38
C ASN A 239 6.04 -17.82 -13.03
N MET A 240 5.31 -18.20 -11.98
CA MET A 240 5.82 -18.60 -10.66
C MET A 240 4.93 -19.74 -10.09
N THR A 241 5.56 -20.77 -9.53
CA THR A 241 4.97 -22.10 -9.29
C THR A 241 4.23 -22.22 -7.95
N HIS A 242 3.42 -23.28 -7.84
CA HIS A 242 2.44 -23.54 -6.78
C HIS A 242 3.00 -23.54 -5.33
N ALA A 243 4.32 -23.65 -5.14
CA ALA A 243 4.97 -23.67 -3.83
C ALA A 243 5.06 -22.29 -3.13
N GLU A 244 4.97 -21.19 -3.88
CA GLU A 244 5.10 -19.82 -3.35
C GLU A 244 3.79 -19.28 -2.74
N ARG A 245 2.68 -20.00 -2.92
CA ARG A 245 1.35 -19.63 -2.39
C ARG A 245 1.19 -19.85 -0.89
N LEU A 246 2.06 -20.67 -0.29
CA LEU A 246 1.98 -21.12 1.12
C LEU A 246 2.69 -20.21 2.14
N SER A 247 3.49 -19.22 1.72
CA SER A 247 4.15 -18.25 2.63
C SER A 247 3.18 -17.32 3.37
N ARG A 248 1.86 -17.45 3.14
CA ARG A 248 0.85 -16.49 3.57
C ARG A 248 0.40 -16.59 5.03
N ALA A 249 0.88 -17.54 5.82
CA ALA A 249 0.55 -17.62 7.25
C ALA A 249 1.47 -16.81 8.17
N PHE A 250 2.52 -16.14 7.65
CA PHE A 250 3.59 -15.63 8.51
C PHE A 250 3.52 -14.12 8.76
N GLY A 251 3.37 -13.79 10.04
CA GLY A 251 3.19 -12.46 10.58
C GLY A 251 4.39 -11.52 10.49
N ASP A 252 4.06 -10.24 10.68
CA ASP A 252 4.86 -9.11 11.19
C ASP A 252 6.20 -8.76 10.54
N THR A 253 6.50 -9.23 9.34
CA THR A 253 7.74 -8.83 8.67
C THR A 253 7.45 -8.40 7.23
N TRP A 254 7.36 -7.07 7.06
CA TRP A 254 7.16 -6.32 5.82
C TRP A 254 8.08 -6.74 4.66
N ILE A 255 9.21 -7.36 4.98
CA ILE A 255 10.34 -7.57 4.08
C ILE A 255 10.25 -8.90 3.31
N CYS A 256 9.42 -9.83 3.78
CA CYS A 256 9.33 -11.18 3.22
C CYS A 256 8.13 -11.35 2.26
N LYS A 257 7.65 -10.28 1.62
CA LYS A 257 6.66 -10.35 0.53
C LYS A 257 7.21 -9.84 -0.78
#